data_AF-A0A965DLA0-F1
#
_entry.id   AF-A0A965DLA0-F1
#
_cell.length_a   1.000
_cell.length_b   1.000
_cell.length_c   1.000
_cell.angle_alpha   90.00
_cell.angle_beta   90.00
_cell.angle_gamma   90.00
#
_symmetry.space_group_name_H-M   'P 1'
#
loop_
_entity.id
_entity.type
_entity.pdbx_description
1 polymer ?
#
loop_
_entity_poly.entity_id
_entity_poly.type
_entity_poly.pdbx_seq_one_letter_code
_entity_poly.pdbx_strand_id
1 'polypeptide(L)'
;MFNVSHPAITLVLLVGLTIITVVPLVAWITLGEGRDKKANLWFLGMFFYVINAGLFTMQFVLPAWLAFGVANTGSVMMMMLMTESLRREISSTKPNWEWLALFVGAWFCIYLLLIHEGYRGTWGVLFMGITMVTMQVRIIYLLIQVKTLYKSRSCLILILAFSMAIVTNLTRGASGLFPNMFIDLLGLSAVSNLFFINILVANILINFGYWGFVLEKIQIAKNIETEKAREQELKSTAFREYSEELQELVKQRDQMLMLVSKFASATSMAVFNTAIIHELSQPIQSLSLCLEGLKINIDQNQWLEANTQIDNGHQLTQKMGATLHSLRSLIQTNKPDLESLQMSKTLGQLIPIVQSECKRNDIVPTKFCWRESS
;
A
#
# COMPACT_ATOMS: atom_id res chain seq x y z
N MET A 1 59.47 -2.03 -29.06
CA MET A 1 60.05 -2.87 -30.14
C MET A 1 59.12 -4.05 -30.34
N PHE A 2 58.06 -3.87 -31.13
CA PHE A 2 57.01 -4.87 -31.39
C PHE A 2 57.50 -5.78 -32.53
N ASN A 3 57.99 -6.98 -32.24
CA ASN A 3 58.45 -7.87 -33.32
C ASN A 3 58.10 -9.35 -33.11
N VAL A 4 56.94 -9.68 -32.54
CA VAL A 4 56.55 -11.09 -32.32
C VAL A 4 55.08 -11.42 -32.63
N SER A 5 54.22 -10.46 -32.98
CA SER A 5 52.83 -10.75 -33.34
C SER A 5 52.51 -10.32 -34.78
N HIS A 6 52.12 -11.28 -35.62
CA HIS A 6 51.64 -11.04 -36.98
C HIS A 6 50.58 -9.92 -36.96
N PRO A 7 50.64 -8.91 -37.87
CA PRO A 7 49.75 -7.74 -37.82
C PRO A 7 48.25 -8.07 -37.69
N ALA A 8 47.83 -9.18 -38.31
CA ALA A 8 46.46 -9.69 -38.20
C ALA A 8 46.06 -10.09 -36.76
N ILE A 9 46.95 -10.71 -35.98
CA ILE A 9 46.68 -11.09 -34.59
C ILE A 9 46.49 -9.83 -33.74
N THR A 10 47.36 -8.85 -33.93
CA THR A 10 47.27 -7.55 -33.23
C THR A 10 45.95 -6.84 -33.56
N LEU A 11 45.53 -6.85 -34.83
CA LEU A 11 44.25 -6.26 -35.25
C LEU A 11 43.05 -6.98 -34.60
N VAL A 12 43.03 -8.32 -34.65
CA VAL A 12 41.95 -9.14 -34.05
C VAL A 12 41.84 -8.89 -32.54
N LEU A 13 42.98 -8.85 -31.84
CA LEU A 13 43.02 -8.54 -30.41
C LEU A 13 42.49 -7.13 -30.10
N LEU A 14 42.87 -6.13 -30.89
CA LEU A 14 42.45 -4.75 -30.68
C LEU A 14 40.96 -4.57 -30.95
N VAL A 15 40.43 -5.16 -32.04
CA VAL A 15 39.00 -5.17 -32.34
C VAL A 15 38.22 -5.89 -31.25
N GLY A 16 38.67 -7.08 -30.83
CA GLY A 16 38.01 -7.83 -29.77
C GLY A 16 38.01 -7.10 -28.43
N LEU A 17 39.14 -6.51 -28.04
CA LEU A 17 39.24 -5.71 -26.81
C LEU A 17 38.33 -4.48 -26.86
N THR A 18 38.25 -3.83 -28.03
CA THR A 18 37.36 -2.68 -28.23
C THR A 18 35.91 -3.10 -28.04
N ILE A 19 35.47 -4.20 -28.66
CA ILE A 19 34.10 -4.72 -28.50
C ILE A 19 33.84 -5.11 -27.04
N ILE A 20 34.77 -5.83 -26.40
CA ILE A 20 34.65 -6.27 -25.01
C ILE A 20 34.56 -5.08 -24.04
N THR A 21 35.20 -3.96 -24.36
CA THR A 21 35.19 -2.75 -23.51
C THR A 21 33.99 -1.85 -23.78
N VAL A 22 33.72 -1.55 -25.06
CA VAL A 22 32.71 -0.55 -25.46
C VAL A 22 31.30 -1.06 -25.21
N VAL A 23 31.01 -2.33 -25.49
CA VAL A 23 29.65 -2.88 -25.35
C VAL A 23 29.11 -2.80 -23.91
N PRO A 24 29.80 -3.33 -22.87
CA PRO A 24 29.33 -3.18 -21.49
C PRO A 24 29.26 -1.71 -21.06
N LEU A 25 30.18 -0.86 -21.53
CA LEU A 25 30.19 0.56 -21.19
C LEU A 25 28.96 1.27 -21.75
N VAL A 26 28.62 1.04 -23.03
CA VAL A 26 27.42 1.59 -23.68
C VAL A 26 26.17 1.07 -22.98
N ALA A 27 26.09 -0.23 -22.71
CA ALA A 27 24.97 -0.82 -21.96
C ALA A 27 24.82 -0.20 -20.56
N TRP A 28 25.91 0.07 -19.87
CA TRP A 28 25.88 0.71 -18.55
C TRP A 28 25.48 2.19 -18.60
N ILE A 29 26.01 2.97 -19.56
CA ILE A 29 25.69 4.39 -19.73
C ILE A 29 24.21 4.58 -20.11
N THR A 30 23.71 3.77 -21.04
CA THR A 30 22.33 3.87 -21.55
C THR A 30 21.27 3.55 -20.49
N LEU A 31 21.60 2.80 -19.44
CA LEU A 31 20.67 2.61 -18.31
C LEU A 31 20.47 3.88 -17.47
N GLY A 32 21.40 4.86 -17.53
CA GLY A 32 21.24 6.17 -16.94
C GLY A 32 20.81 6.14 -15.46
N GLU A 33 19.69 6.76 -15.15
CA GLU A 33 19.12 6.83 -13.79
C GLU A 33 18.37 5.56 -13.37
N GLY A 34 18.05 4.66 -14.30
CA GLY A 34 17.35 3.40 -14.03
C GLY A 34 18.22 2.31 -13.39
N ARG A 35 19.50 2.60 -13.11
CA ARG A 35 20.45 1.63 -12.55
C ARG A 35 20.20 1.38 -11.07
N ASP A 36 19.84 0.16 -10.73
CA ASP A 36 19.82 -0.28 -9.34
C ASP A 36 21.17 -0.85 -8.88
N LYS A 37 21.32 -1.09 -7.57
CA LYS A 37 22.53 -1.66 -6.97
C LYS A 37 22.88 -3.04 -7.55
N LYS A 38 21.91 -3.76 -8.10
CA LYS A 38 22.07 -5.09 -8.69
C LYS A 38 22.68 -4.99 -10.08
N ALA A 39 22.21 -4.05 -10.89
CA ALA A 39 22.78 -3.72 -12.19
C ALA A 39 24.23 -3.24 -12.05
N ASN A 40 24.50 -2.36 -11.09
CA ASN A 40 25.88 -1.91 -10.83
C ASN A 40 26.82 -3.08 -10.49
N LEU A 41 26.32 -4.09 -9.77
CA LEU A 41 27.11 -5.28 -9.44
C LEU A 41 27.43 -6.13 -10.68
N TRP A 42 26.47 -6.28 -11.59
CA TRP A 42 26.66 -6.99 -12.85
C TRP A 42 27.73 -6.31 -13.72
N PHE A 43 27.61 -4.99 -13.92
CA PHE A 43 28.56 -4.24 -14.74
C PHE A 43 29.94 -4.09 -14.07
N LEU A 44 30.01 -4.10 -12.73
CA LEU A 44 31.28 -4.26 -12.02
C LEU A 44 31.94 -5.60 -12.35
N GLY A 45 31.16 -6.67 -12.46
CA GLY A 45 31.65 -7.95 -12.97
C GLY A 45 32.23 -7.83 -14.38
N MET A 46 31.51 -7.18 -15.30
CA MET A 46 31.99 -6.95 -16.67
C MET A 46 33.28 -6.13 -16.71
N PHE A 47 33.46 -5.18 -15.79
CA PHE A 47 34.72 -4.44 -15.67
C PHE A 47 35.92 -5.36 -15.36
N PHE A 48 35.76 -6.34 -14.46
CA PHE A 48 36.81 -7.34 -14.21
C PHE A 48 37.11 -8.20 -15.45
N TYR A 49 36.12 -8.45 -16.29
CA TYR A 49 36.32 -9.15 -17.56
C TYR A 49 37.04 -8.31 -18.61
N VAL A 50 36.79 -7.01 -18.67
CA VAL A 50 37.56 -6.08 -19.50
C VAL A 50 39.02 -6.06 -19.05
N ILE A 51 39.29 -6.02 -17.74
CA ILE A 51 40.66 -6.12 -17.21
C ILE A 51 41.30 -7.45 -17.61
N ASN A 52 40.58 -8.57 -17.48
CA ASN A 52 41.07 -9.88 -17.93
C ASN A 52 41.46 -9.83 -19.41
N ALA A 53 40.55 -9.39 -20.29
CA ALA A 53 40.81 -9.30 -21.72
C ALA A 53 42.03 -8.42 -22.03
N GLY A 54 42.18 -7.29 -21.33
CA GLY A 54 43.35 -6.40 -21.46
C GLY A 54 44.66 -7.04 -20.99
N LEU A 55 44.65 -7.75 -19.86
CA LEU A 55 45.84 -8.49 -19.39
C LEU A 55 46.19 -9.65 -20.34
N PHE A 56 45.19 -10.33 -20.90
CA PHE A 56 45.37 -11.40 -21.87
C PHE A 56 45.92 -10.88 -23.22
N THR A 57 45.49 -9.72 -23.70
CA THR A 57 46.07 -9.14 -24.94
C THR A 57 47.53 -8.75 -24.77
N MET A 58 47.93 -8.38 -23.54
CA MET A 58 49.31 -8.05 -23.18
C MET A 58 50.16 -9.27 -22.78
N GLN A 59 49.68 -10.50 -23.02
CA GLN A 59 50.35 -11.72 -22.56
C GLN A 59 51.77 -11.95 -23.09
N PHE A 60 52.14 -11.31 -24.20
CA PHE A 60 53.50 -11.38 -24.77
C PHE A 60 54.51 -10.49 -24.05
N VAL A 61 54.02 -9.54 -23.24
CA VAL A 61 54.84 -8.56 -22.51
C VAL A 61 54.80 -8.81 -21.00
N LEU A 62 53.67 -9.29 -20.49
CA LEU A 62 53.45 -9.51 -19.07
C LEU A 62 53.91 -10.90 -18.62
N PRO A 63 54.36 -11.04 -17.36
CA PRO A 63 54.66 -12.35 -16.79
C PRO A 63 53.40 -13.23 -16.70
N ALA A 64 53.56 -14.55 -16.81
CA ALA A 64 52.45 -15.49 -16.87
C ALA A 64 51.48 -15.41 -15.67
N TRP A 65 51.99 -15.15 -14.47
CA TRP A 65 51.16 -15.01 -13.27
C TRP A 65 50.21 -13.80 -13.37
N LEU A 66 50.60 -12.73 -14.08
CA LEU A 66 49.79 -11.53 -14.27
C LEU A 66 48.87 -11.69 -15.48
N ALA A 67 49.41 -12.12 -16.62
CA ALA A 67 48.67 -12.30 -17.88
C ALA A 67 47.60 -13.40 -17.80
N PHE A 68 47.78 -14.41 -16.94
CA PHE A 68 46.85 -15.55 -16.83
C PHE A 68 46.34 -15.76 -15.42
N GLY A 69 47.18 -15.65 -14.39
CA GLY A 69 46.73 -15.83 -13.00
C GLY A 69 45.75 -14.74 -12.58
N VAL A 70 46.20 -13.49 -12.57
CA VAL A 70 45.36 -12.34 -12.22
C VAL A 70 44.21 -12.19 -13.22
N ALA A 71 44.50 -12.32 -14.52
CA ALA A 71 43.51 -12.18 -15.59
C ALA A 71 42.35 -13.19 -15.44
N ASN A 72 42.63 -14.49 -15.30
CA ASN A 72 41.57 -15.49 -15.15
C ASN A 72 40.84 -15.38 -13.82
N THR A 73 41.51 -14.94 -12.76
CA THR A 73 40.86 -14.62 -11.47
C THR A 73 39.84 -13.50 -11.64
N GLY A 74 40.13 -12.51 -12.51
CA GLY A 74 39.18 -11.49 -12.92
C GLY A 74 37.90 -12.07 -13.54
N SER A 75 38.00 -13.11 -14.39
CA SER A 75 36.82 -13.80 -14.91
C SER A 75 36.02 -14.55 -13.84
N VAL A 76 36.71 -15.17 -12.86
CA VAL A 76 36.03 -15.83 -11.74
C VAL A 76 35.29 -14.80 -10.90
N MET A 77 35.92 -13.65 -10.63
CA MET A 77 35.29 -12.52 -9.95
C MET A 77 34.09 -11.99 -10.74
N MET A 78 34.20 -11.84 -12.06
CA MET A 78 33.09 -11.47 -12.94
C MET A 78 31.89 -12.40 -12.70
N MET A 79 32.09 -13.72 -12.84
CA MET A 79 31.01 -14.69 -12.71
C MET A 79 30.37 -14.67 -11.31
N MET A 80 31.16 -14.45 -10.25
CA MET A 80 30.63 -14.32 -8.90
C MET A 80 29.77 -13.06 -8.72
N LEU A 81 30.21 -11.91 -9.23
CA LEU A 81 29.47 -10.66 -9.15
C LEU A 81 28.17 -10.72 -9.97
N MET A 82 28.20 -11.35 -11.15
CA MET A 82 27.02 -11.59 -11.98
C MET A 82 26.03 -12.55 -11.30
N THR A 83 26.55 -13.63 -10.69
CA THR A 83 25.72 -14.58 -9.91
C THR A 83 25.05 -13.88 -8.73
N GLU A 84 25.78 -13.06 -8.00
CA GLU A 84 25.27 -12.30 -6.86
C GLU A 84 24.24 -11.24 -7.30
N SER A 85 24.46 -10.60 -8.46
CA SER A 85 23.49 -9.68 -9.05
C SER A 85 22.15 -10.35 -9.31
N LEU A 86 22.14 -11.52 -9.96
CA LEU A 86 20.93 -12.29 -10.22
C LEU A 86 20.30 -12.88 -8.96
N ARG A 87 21.12 -13.35 -8.02
CA ARG A 87 20.63 -13.87 -6.73
C ARG A 87 19.83 -12.81 -5.99
N ARG A 88 20.27 -11.55 -6.01
CA ARG A 88 19.56 -10.40 -5.41
C ARG A 88 18.24 -10.06 -6.10
N GLU A 89 18.00 -10.55 -7.31
CA GLU A 89 16.69 -10.44 -7.95
C GLU A 89 15.67 -11.43 -7.37
N ILE A 90 16.14 -12.55 -6.81
CA ILE A 90 15.28 -13.60 -6.26
C ILE A 90 15.17 -13.51 -4.73
N SER A 91 16.26 -13.21 -4.03
CA SER A 91 16.34 -13.23 -2.58
C SER A 91 17.00 -11.98 -2.01
N SER A 92 16.47 -11.50 -0.88
CA SER A 92 17.01 -10.39 -0.09
C SER A 92 18.06 -10.82 0.95
N THR A 93 18.43 -12.11 0.99
CA THR A 93 19.41 -12.63 1.95
C THR A 93 20.77 -11.95 1.78
N LYS A 94 21.45 -11.66 2.90
CA LYS A 94 22.74 -10.97 2.88
C LYS A 94 23.81 -11.80 2.14
N PRO A 95 24.67 -11.18 1.33
CA PRO A 95 25.80 -11.86 0.70
C PRO A 95 26.86 -12.25 1.73
N ASN A 96 27.38 -13.48 1.59
CA ASN A 96 28.51 -13.96 2.36
C ASN A 96 29.81 -13.64 1.63
N TRP A 97 30.23 -12.37 1.65
CA TRP A 97 31.42 -11.90 0.94
C TRP A 97 32.72 -12.58 1.38
N GLU A 98 32.81 -13.00 2.64
CA GLU A 98 33.97 -13.70 3.19
C GLU A 98 34.22 -15.03 2.49
N TRP A 99 33.17 -15.83 2.28
CA TRP A 99 33.27 -17.10 1.56
C TRP A 99 33.58 -16.92 0.08
N LEU A 100 33.06 -15.85 -0.53
CA LEU A 100 33.41 -15.49 -1.91
C LEU A 100 34.89 -15.11 -2.02
N ALA A 101 35.39 -14.28 -1.11
CA ALA A 101 36.79 -13.87 -1.07
C ALA A 101 37.72 -15.06 -0.82
N LEU A 102 37.36 -15.94 0.11
CA LEU A 102 38.11 -17.17 0.40
C LEU A 102 38.15 -18.08 -0.83
N PHE A 103 37.02 -18.28 -1.50
CA PHE A 103 36.96 -19.08 -2.73
C PHE A 103 37.85 -18.50 -3.82
N VAL A 104 37.77 -17.19 -4.09
CA VAL A 104 38.59 -16.53 -5.11
C VAL A 104 40.07 -16.61 -4.77
N GLY A 105 40.43 -16.38 -3.50
CA GLY A 105 41.81 -16.49 -3.02
C GLY A 105 42.36 -17.90 -3.16
N ALA A 106 41.62 -18.91 -2.72
CA ALA A 106 41.99 -20.31 -2.88
C ALA A 106 42.12 -20.71 -4.35
N TRP A 107 41.18 -20.29 -5.19
CA TRP A 107 41.21 -20.53 -6.63
C TRP A 107 42.44 -19.91 -7.28
N PHE A 108 42.78 -18.67 -6.94
CA PHE A 108 43.97 -17.97 -7.43
C PHE A 108 45.26 -18.69 -7.02
N CYS A 109 45.38 -19.10 -5.76
CA CYS A 109 46.54 -19.85 -5.27
C CYS A 109 46.71 -21.18 -6.01
N ILE A 110 45.63 -21.95 -6.19
CA ILE A 110 45.67 -23.21 -6.94
C ILE A 110 46.07 -22.95 -8.40
N TYR A 111 45.52 -21.93 -9.04
CA TYR A 111 45.86 -21.59 -10.42
C TYR A 111 47.33 -21.15 -10.57
N LEU A 112 47.85 -20.38 -9.61
CA LEU A 112 49.26 -19.99 -9.58
C LEU A 112 50.19 -21.20 -9.43
N LEU A 113 49.85 -22.18 -8.59
CA LEU A 113 50.59 -23.43 -8.47
C LEU A 113 50.63 -24.17 -9.82
N LEU A 114 49.50 -24.27 -10.52
CA LEU A 114 49.44 -24.89 -11.85
C LEU A 114 50.27 -24.13 -12.91
N ILE A 115 50.39 -22.81 -12.79
CA ILE A 115 51.30 -22.01 -13.64
C ILE A 115 52.76 -22.32 -13.29
N HIS A 116 53.10 -22.33 -12.00
CA HIS A 116 54.48 -22.53 -11.52
C HIS A 116 55.03 -23.90 -11.91
N GLU A 117 54.21 -24.94 -11.79
CA GLU A 117 54.54 -26.32 -12.17
C GLU A 117 54.48 -26.57 -13.69
N GLY A 118 54.16 -25.56 -14.50
CA GLY A 118 54.09 -25.68 -15.96
C GLY A 118 52.85 -26.39 -16.51
N TYR A 119 51.91 -26.81 -15.67
CA TYR A 119 50.65 -27.47 -16.06
C TYR A 119 49.56 -26.53 -16.56
N ARG A 120 49.90 -25.30 -16.92
CA ARG A 120 48.93 -24.30 -17.41
C ARG A 120 48.15 -24.80 -18.63
N GLY A 121 48.85 -25.37 -19.62
CA GLY A 121 48.25 -25.80 -20.89
C GLY A 121 47.35 -27.03 -20.79
N THR A 122 47.47 -27.80 -19.71
CA THR A 122 46.71 -29.03 -19.48
C THR A 122 45.71 -28.81 -18.33
N TRP A 123 46.13 -29.09 -17.10
CA TRP A 123 45.29 -29.01 -15.90
C TRP A 123 44.80 -27.59 -15.62
N GLY A 124 45.58 -26.55 -15.94
CA GLY A 124 45.16 -25.16 -15.78
C GLY A 124 43.94 -24.81 -16.64
N VAL A 125 43.95 -25.18 -17.92
CA VAL A 125 42.79 -24.95 -18.81
C VAL A 125 41.59 -25.78 -18.41
N LEU A 126 41.80 -27.04 -18.00
CA LEU A 126 40.73 -27.90 -17.50
C LEU A 126 40.08 -27.33 -16.23
N PHE A 127 40.88 -26.95 -15.24
CA PHE A 127 40.42 -26.38 -13.97
C PHE A 127 39.62 -25.09 -14.18
N MET A 128 40.10 -24.21 -15.07
CA MET A 128 39.38 -23.01 -15.49
C MET A 128 38.07 -23.35 -16.20
N GLY A 129 38.09 -24.27 -17.16
CA GLY A 129 36.91 -24.70 -17.92
C GLY A 129 35.81 -25.26 -17.01
N ILE A 130 36.16 -26.16 -16.09
CA ILE A 130 35.21 -26.72 -15.11
C ILE A 130 34.64 -25.62 -14.23
N THR A 131 35.49 -24.75 -13.66
CA THR A 131 35.05 -23.64 -12.80
C THR A 131 34.04 -22.75 -13.53
N MET A 132 34.36 -22.36 -14.78
CA MET A 132 33.50 -21.51 -15.60
C MET A 132 32.17 -22.20 -15.92
N VAL A 133 32.19 -23.47 -16.33
CA VAL A 133 30.96 -24.22 -16.63
C VAL A 133 30.07 -24.33 -15.39
N THR A 134 30.61 -24.67 -14.22
CA THR A 134 29.82 -24.75 -12.97
C THR A 134 29.17 -23.41 -12.63
N MET A 135 29.90 -22.29 -12.74
CA MET A 135 29.34 -20.97 -12.49
C MET A 135 28.30 -20.55 -13.54
N GLN A 136 28.51 -20.88 -14.82
CA GLN A 136 27.56 -20.56 -15.88
C GLN A 136 26.26 -21.36 -15.75
N VAL A 137 26.33 -22.64 -15.36
CA VAL A 137 25.15 -23.46 -15.03
C VAL A 137 24.38 -22.85 -13.87
N ARG A 138 25.08 -22.39 -12.82
CA ARG A 138 24.48 -21.66 -11.69
C ARG A 138 23.76 -20.38 -12.17
N ILE A 139 24.39 -19.59 -13.05
CA ILE A 139 23.79 -18.38 -13.63
C ILE A 139 22.54 -18.72 -14.44
N ILE A 140 22.59 -19.74 -15.31
CA ILE A 140 21.41 -20.18 -16.09
C ILE A 140 20.27 -20.59 -15.18
N TYR A 141 20.55 -21.34 -14.11
CA TYR A 141 19.53 -21.71 -13.13
C TYR A 141 18.87 -20.48 -12.48
N LEU A 142 19.65 -19.48 -12.08
CA LEU A 142 19.12 -18.23 -11.55
C LEU A 142 18.33 -17.44 -12.61
N LEU A 143 18.81 -17.40 -13.86
CA LEU A 143 18.10 -16.76 -14.97
C LEU A 143 16.75 -17.39 -15.25
N ILE A 144 16.61 -18.71 -15.13
CA ILE A 144 15.32 -19.39 -15.26
C ILE A 144 14.36 -18.90 -14.18
N GLN A 145 14.81 -18.79 -12.93
CA GLN A 145 13.99 -18.26 -11.83
C GLN A 145 13.61 -16.79 -12.03
N VAL A 146 14.59 -15.94 -12.37
CA VAL A 146 14.36 -14.51 -12.68
C VAL A 146 13.39 -14.37 -13.85
N LYS A 147 13.53 -15.19 -14.89
CA LYS A 147 12.59 -15.24 -16.02
C LYS A 147 11.18 -15.58 -15.55
N THR A 148 11.00 -16.54 -14.65
CA THR A 148 9.66 -16.86 -14.14
C THR A 148 9.07 -15.74 -13.29
N LEU A 149 9.90 -15.02 -12.53
CA LEU A 149 9.48 -13.92 -11.67
C LEU A 149 9.07 -12.67 -12.46
N TYR A 150 9.87 -12.27 -13.44
CA TYR A 150 9.66 -11.04 -14.23
C TYR A 150 9.00 -11.28 -15.60
N LYS A 151 8.79 -12.53 -16.00
CA LYS A 151 8.31 -12.93 -17.34
C LYS A 151 9.11 -12.29 -18.49
N SER A 152 10.39 -12.03 -18.24
CA SER A 152 11.28 -11.30 -19.16
C SER A 152 11.68 -12.13 -20.37
N ARG A 153 11.64 -11.52 -21.57
CA ARG A 153 12.14 -12.14 -22.81
C ARG A 153 13.65 -12.03 -22.91
N SER A 154 14.22 -10.93 -22.44
CA SER A 154 15.67 -10.70 -22.41
C SER A 154 16.44 -11.76 -21.62
N CYS A 155 15.82 -12.40 -20.61
CA CYS A 155 16.41 -13.56 -19.92
C CYS A 155 16.69 -14.76 -20.86
N LEU A 156 15.91 -14.95 -21.93
CA LEU A 156 16.17 -16.02 -22.90
C LEU A 156 17.46 -15.76 -23.70
N ILE A 157 17.72 -14.49 -24.03
CA ILE A 157 18.95 -14.08 -24.71
C ILE A 157 20.16 -14.39 -23.82
N LEU A 158 20.06 -14.08 -22.53
CA LEU A 158 21.09 -14.42 -21.56
C LEU A 158 21.32 -15.94 -21.44
N ILE A 159 20.24 -16.73 -21.33
CA ILE A 159 20.35 -18.20 -21.26
C ILE A 159 21.04 -18.75 -22.51
N LEU A 160 20.69 -18.26 -23.70
CA LEU A 160 21.34 -18.65 -24.95
C LEU A 160 22.83 -18.30 -24.93
N ALA A 161 23.18 -17.07 -24.53
CA ALA A 161 24.56 -16.60 -24.48
C ALA A 161 25.42 -17.43 -23.50
N PHE A 162 24.90 -17.72 -22.31
CA PHE A 162 25.61 -18.58 -21.36
C PHE A 162 25.68 -20.03 -21.81
N SER A 163 24.69 -20.53 -22.56
CA SER A 163 24.75 -21.87 -23.15
C SER A 163 25.87 -21.96 -24.21
N MET A 164 26.01 -20.94 -25.06
CA MET A 164 27.13 -20.82 -26.01
C MET A 164 28.49 -20.74 -25.28
N ALA A 165 28.54 -20.01 -24.16
CA ALA A 165 29.73 -19.92 -23.34
C ALA A 165 30.08 -21.28 -22.67
N ILE A 166 29.09 -22.06 -22.24
CA ILE A 166 29.31 -23.40 -21.67
C ILE A 166 29.96 -24.30 -22.71
N VAL A 167 29.42 -24.34 -23.93
CA VAL A 167 29.98 -25.17 -25.02
C VAL A 167 31.45 -24.79 -25.29
N THR A 168 31.75 -23.49 -25.27
CA THR A 168 33.13 -22.98 -25.46
C THR A 168 34.06 -23.43 -24.34
N ASN A 169 33.65 -23.22 -23.09
CA ASN A 169 34.48 -23.54 -21.92
C ASN A 169 34.61 -25.05 -21.71
N LEU A 170 33.59 -25.84 -22.06
CA LEU A 170 33.64 -27.29 -22.02
C LEU A 170 34.61 -27.84 -23.08
N THR A 171 34.49 -27.38 -24.33
CA THR A 171 35.38 -27.83 -25.41
C THR A 171 36.82 -27.40 -25.14
N ARG A 172 37.04 -26.15 -24.70
CA ARG A 172 38.36 -25.64 -24.32
C ARG A 172 38.92 -26.39 -23.11
N GLY A 173 38.12 -26.61 -22.08
CA GLY A 173 38.52 -27.38 -20.89
C GLY A 173 38.92 -28.81 -21.23
N ALA A 174 38.11 -29.50 -22.05
CA ALA A 174 38.39 -30.85 -22.53
C ALA A 174 39.66 -30.94 -23.39
N SER A 175 40.00 -29.87 -24.13
CA SER A 175 41.27 -29.82 -24.87
C SER A 175 42.51 -29.93 -23.98
N GLY A 176 42.40 -29.55 -22.70
CA GLY A 176 43.48 -29.70 -21.72
C GLY A 176 43.76 -31.14 -21.30
N LEU A 177 42.84 -32.08 -21.57
CA LEU A 177 43.02 -33.52 -21.29
C LEU A 177 43.91 -34.22 -22.34
N PHE A 178 44.03 -33.64 -23.54
CA PHE A 178 44.73 -34.25 -24.66
C PHE A 178 45.81 -33.29 -25.18
N PRO A 179 47.11 -33.57 -24.93
CA PRO A 179 48.21 -32.66 -25.30
C PRO A 179 48.23 -32.23 -26.78
N ASN A 180 47.78 -33.10 -27.69
CA ASN A 180 47.75 -32.85 -29.13
C ASN A 180 46.55 -32.03 -29.61
N MET A 181 45.58 -31.75 -28.74
CA MET A 181 44.35 -31.03 -29.07
C MET A 181 44.27 -29.64 -28.43
N PHE A 182 45.35 -29.17 -27.80
CA PHE A 182 45.37 -27.88 -27.11
C PHE A 182 44.93 -26.74 -28.04
N ILE A 183 43.85 -26.05 -27.67
CA ILE A 183 43.30 -24.94 -28.46
C ILE A 183 43.92 -23.63 -28.00
N ASP A 184 44.91 -23.14 -28.75
CA ASP A 184 45.39 -21.77 -28.59
C ASP A 184 44.38 -20.77 -29.17
N LEU A 185 43.96 -19.79 -28.35
CA LEU A 185 43.03 -18.72 -28.77
C LEU A 185 43.64 -17.80 -29.81
N LEU A 186 44.97 -17.63 -29.78
CA LEU A 186 45.69 -16.76 -30.73
C LEU A 186 46.25 -17.52 -31.91
N GLY A 187 46.03 -18.84 -31.98
CA GLY A 187 46.38 -19.63 -33.14
C GLY A 187 45.63 -19.13 -34.37
N LEU A 188 46.30 -19.07 -35.52
CA LEU A 188 45.70 -18.67 -36.80
C LEU A 188 44.87 -19.80 -37.44
N SER A 189 44.27 -20.67 -36.62
CA SER A 189 43.46 -21.80 -37.08
C SER A 189 41.98 -21.41 -37.22
N ALA A 190 41.26 -22.12 -38.10
CA ALA A 190 39.82 -21.94 -38.23
C ALA A 190 39.08 -22.18 -36.90
N VAL A 191 39.54 -23.17 -36.12
CA VAL A 191 38.96 -23.50 -34.81
C VAL A 191 39.17 -22.34 -33.82
N SER A 192 40.38 -21.80 -33.71
CA SER A 192 40.70 -20.66 -32.84
C SER A 192 39.88 -19.42 -33.19
N ASN A 193 39.72 -19.13 -34.49
CA ASN A 193 38.90 -18.01 -34.96
C ASN A 193 37.43 -18.18 -34.61
N LEU A 194 36.86 -19.39 -34.75
CA LEU A 194 35.49 -19.68 -34.35
C LEU A 194 35.27 -19.49 -32.84
N PHE A 195 36.22 -19.91 -32.01
CA PHE A 195 36.17 -19.68 -30.56
C PHE A 195 36.20 -18.19 -30.23
N PHE A 196 37.08 -17.43 -30.88
CA PHE A 196 37.18 -15.99 -30.66
C PHE A 196 35.88 -15.27 -31.05
N ILE A 197 35.32 -15.58 -32.22
CA ILE A 197 34.02 -15.04 -32.66
C ILE A 197 32.92 -15.42 -31.67
N ASN A 198 32.87 -16.68 -31.22
CA ASN A 198 31.85 -17.12 -30.27
C ASN A 198 31.95 -16.38 -28.92
N ILE A 199 33.17 -16.10 -28.43
CA ILE A 199 33.38 -15.29 -27.23
C ILE A 199 32.85 -13.87 -27.44
N LEU A 200 33.10 -13.25 -28.60
CA LEU A 200 32.60 -11.90 -28.90
C LEU A 200 31.07 -11.86 -28.99
N VAL A 201 30.46 -12.82 -29.70
CA VAL A 201 29.00 -12.92 -29.83
C VAL A 201 28.37 -13.15 -28.46
N ALA A 202 28.89 -14.09 -27.66
CA ALA A 202 28.39 -14.33 -26.31
C ALA A 202 28.51 -13.08 -25.43
N ASN A 203 29.63 -12.35 -25.51
CA ASN A 203 29.81 -11.10 -24.76
C ASN A 203 28.79 -10.03 -25.17
N ILE A 204 28.51 -9.88 -26.46
CA ILE A 204 27.49 -8.94 -26.96
C ILE A 204 26.11 -9.33 -26.40
N LEU A 205 25.74 -10.60 -26.53
CA LEU A 205 24.44 -11.11 -26.06
C LEU A 205 24.28 -11.01 -24.53
N ILE A 206 25.34 -11.24 -23.76
CA ILE A 206 25.33 -11.10 -22.29
C ILE A 206 25.03 -9.64 -21.90
N ASN A 207 25.70 -8.68 -22.52
CA ASN A 207 25.54 -7.27 -22.19
C ASN A 207 24.17 -6.73 -22.61
N PHE A 208 23.76 -6.96 -23.86
CA PHE A 208 22.45 -6.51 -24.34
C PHE A 208 21.30 -7.29 -23.71
N GLY A 209 21.48 -8.57 -23.42
CA GLY A 209 20.48 -9.37 -22.71
C GLY A 209 20.25 -8.87 -21.28
N TYR A 210 21.31 -8.52 -20.55
CA TYR A 210 21.14 -7.98 -19.21
C TYR A 210 20.58 -6.56 -19.21
N TRP A 211 21.08 -5.71 -20.12
CA TRP A 211 20.52 -4.37 -20.34
C TRP A 211 19.02 -4.41 -20.65
N GLY A 212 18.61 -5.27 -21.59
CA GLY A 212 17.20 -5.46 -21.95
C GLY A 212 16.37 -5.96 -20.77
N PHE A 213 16.91 -6.87 -19.95
CA PHE A 213 16.25 -7.32 -18.73
C PHE A 213 16.01 -6.17 -17.74
N VAL A 214 17.00 -5.30 -17.52
CA VAL A 214 16.85 -4.15 -16.62
C VAL A 214 15.82 -3.16 -17.17
N LEU A 215 15.80 -2.90 -18.48
CA LEU A 215 14.77 -2.04 -19.09
C LEU A 215 13.36 -2.62 -18.96
N GLU A 216 13.19 -3.91 -19.22
CA GLU A 216 11.91 -4.61 -19.03
C GLU A 216 11.45 -4.49 -17.56
N LYS A 217 12.36 -4.66 -16.60
CA LYS A 217 12.08 -4.50 -15.17
C LYS A 217 11.61 -3.08 -14.83
N ILE A 218 12.29 -2.05 -15.34
CA ILE A 218 11.90 -0.64 -15.13
C ILE A 218 10.52 -0.37 -15.72
N GLN A 219 10.26 -0.86 -16.93
CA GLN A 219 8.97 -0.69 -17.59
C GLN A 219 7.83 -1.33 -16.80
N ILE A 220 8.05 -2.53 -16.27
CA ILE A 220 7.07 -3.22 -15.41
C ILE A 220 6.80 -2.39 -14.14
N ALA A 221 7.85 -1.90 -13.48
CA ALA A 221 7.69 -1.09 -12.26
C ALA A 221 6.89 0.20 -12.53
N LYS A 222 7.19 0.90 -13.63
CA LYS A 222 6.49 2.11 -14.04
C LYS A 222 5.02 1.85 -14.38
N ASN A 223 4.72 0.74 -15.06
CA ASN A 223 3.35 0.36 -15.38
C ASN A 223 2.53 0.07 -14.11
N ILE A 224 3.12 -0.64 -13.13
CA ILE A 224 2.47 -0.91 -11.83
C ILE A 224 2.22 0.39 -11.06
N GLU A 225 3.18 1.31 -11.05
CA GLU A 225 3.01 2.62 -10.39
C GLU A 225 1.90 3.44 -11.05
N THR A 226 1.85 3.45 -12.38
CA THR A 226 0.80 4.15 -13.14
C THR A 226 -0.58 3.54 -12.87
N GLU A 227 -0.68 2.21 -12.79
CA GLU A 227 -1.91 1.51 -12.48
C GLU A 227 -2.40 1.81 -11.05
N LYS A 228 -1.50 1.81 -10.07
CA LYS A 228 -1.80 2.20 -8.69
C LYS A 228 -2.25 3.66 -8.57
N ALA A 229 -1.60 4.58 -9.28
CA ALA A 229 -1.99 5.98 -9.31
C ALA A 229 -3.42 6.12 -9.86
N ARG A 230 -3.74 5.41 -10.96
CA ARG A 230 -5.10 5.39 -11.54
C ARG A 230 -6.15 4.80 -10.59
N GLU A 231 -5.82 3.71 -9.90
CA GLU A 231 -6.72 3.14 -8.88
C GLU A 231 -6.96 4.09 -7.70
N GLN A 232 -5.92 4.83 -7.28
CA GLN A 232 -6.04 5.80 -6.21
C GLN A 232 -6.89 7.01 -6.64
N GLU A 233 -6.74 7.49 -7.87
CA GLU A 233 -7.61 8.52 -8.45
C GLU A 233 -9.07 8.07 -8.49
N LEU A 234 -9.35 6.86 -9.00
CA LEU A 234 -10.71 6.30 -9.06
C LEU A 234 -11.34 6.15 -7.66
N LYS A 235 -10.56 5.73 -6.66
CA LYS A 235 -11.04 5.66 -5.26
C LYS A 235 -11.31 7.05 -4.70
N SER A 236 -10.46 8.03 -5.02
CA SER A 236 -10.65 9.41 -4.57
C SER A 236 -11.88 10.06 -5.20
N THR A 237 -12.15 9.81 -6.49
CA THR A 237 -13.36 10.33 -7.16
C THR A 237 -14.62 9.69 -6.60
N ALA A 238 -14.62 8.36 -6.43
CA ALA A 238 -15.75 7.64 -5.83
C ALA A 238 -16.03 8.09 -4.39
N PHE A 239 -14.99 8.33 -3.58
CA PHE A 239 -15.14 8.86 -2.23
C PHE A 239 -15.73 10.28 -2.24
N ARG A 240 -15.33 11.13 -3.20
CA ARG A 240 -15.89 12.47 -3.35
C ARG A 240 -17.37 12.43 -3.70
N GLU A 241 -17.76 11.61 -4.69
CA GLU A 241 -19.16 11.42 -5.08
C GLU A 241 -20.01 10.91 -3.91
N TYR A 242 -19.52 9.90 -3.18
CA TYR A 242 -20.21 9.39 -1.99
C TYR A 242 -20.34 10.43 -0.87
N SER A 243 -19.33 11.28 -0.69
CA SER A 243 -19.39 12.38 0.29
C SER A 243 -20.42 13.44 -0.12
N GLU A 244 -20.55 13.74 -1.40
CA GLU A 244 -21.58 14.66 -1.92
C GLU A 244 -22.99 14.08 -1.70
N GLU A 245 -23.21 12.80 -1.99
CA GLU A 245 -24.48 12.10 -1.71
C GLU A 245 -24.82 12.11 -0.20
N LEU A 246 -23.86 11.81 0.66
CA LEU A 246 -24.05 11.87 2.12
C LEU A 246 -24.43 13.26 2.59
N GLN A 247 -23.79 14.30 2.05
CA GLN A 247 -24.10 15.68 2.40
C GLN A 247 -25.51 16.07 1.97
N GLU A 248 -25.96 15.59 0.81
CA GLU A 248 -27.34 15.76 0.35
C GLU A 248 -28.34 15.04 1.26
N LEU A 249 -28.08 13.79 1.63
CA LEU A 249 -28.93 13.02 2.56
C LEU A 249 -29.02 13.68 3.94
N VAL A 250 -27.91 14.21 4.48
CA VAL A 250 -27.91 14.95 5.75
C VAL A 250 -28.79 16.20 5.64
N LYS A 251 -28.70 16.95 4.53
CA LYS A 251 -29.54 18.12 4.29
C LYS A 251 -31.03 17.77 4.21
N GLN A 252 -31.37 16.67 3.53
CA GLN A 252 -32.75 16.17 3.45
C GLN A 252 -33.29 15.77 4.82
N ARG A 253 -32.49 15.07 5.63
CA ARG A 253 -32.84 14.72 7.02
C ARG A 253 -33.12 15.95 7.86
N ASP A 254 -32.28 16.98 7.78
CA ASP A 254 -32.43 18.20 8.58
C ASP A 254 -33.71 18.96 8.21
N GLN A 255 -34.06 18.99 6.92
CA GLN A 255 -35.33 19.54 6.45
C GLN A 255 -36.53 18.76 7.00
N MET A 256 -36.48 17.42 7.00
CA MET A 256 -37.53 16.58 7.54
C MET A 256 -37.69 16.77 9.06
N LEU A 257 -36.58 16.82 9.81
CA LEU A 257 -36.61 17.10 11.25
C LEU A 257 -37.24 18.46 11.55
N MET A 258 -36.92 19.49 10.75
CA MET A 258 -37.54 20.81 10.88
C MET A 258 -39.05 20.74 10.61
N LEU A 259 -39.49 20.00 9.60
CA LEU A 259 -40.92 19.79 9.31
C LEU A 259 -41.62 19.07 10.45
N VAL A 260 -41.04 17.97 10.96
CA VAL A 260 -41.57 17.22 12.10
C VAL A 260 -41.70 18.11 13.34
N SER A 261 -40.69 18.93 13.63
CA SER A 261 -40.74 19.89 14.74
C SER A 261 -41.87 20.92 14.57
N LYS A 262 -42.03 21.47 13.36
CA LYS A 262 -43.12 22.42 13.04
C LYS A 262 -44.50 21.77 13.17
N PHE A 263 -44.67 20.54 12.67
CA PHE A 263 -45.92 19.79 12.81
C PHE A 263 -46.22 19.47 14.27
N ALA A 264 -45.25 18.98 15.05
CA ALA A 264 -45.42 18.72 16.47
C ALA A 264 -45.87 19.99 17.24
N SER A 265 -45.25 21.14 16.95
CA SER A 265 -45.68 22.42 17.51
C SER A 265 -47.10 22.79 17.11
N ALA A 266 -47.46 22.68 15.83
CA ALA A 266 -48.80 23.02 15.33
C ALA A 266 -49.90 22.09 15.90
N THR A 267 -49.63 20.78 15.94
CA THR A 267 -50.53 19.80 16.54
C THR A 267 -50.72 20.04 18.04
N SER A 268 -49.65 20.39 18.77
CA SER A 268 -49.75 20.74 20.19
C SER A 268 -50.66 21.95 20.43
N MET A 269 -50.57 23.00 19.60
CA MET A 269 -51.47 24.17 19.68
C MET A 269 -52.92 23.83 19.33
N ALA A 270 -53.15 22.97 18.34
CA ALA A 270 -54.51 22.57 17.94
C ALA A 270 -55.21 21.74 19.03
N VAL A 271 -54.50 20.80 19.64
CA VAL A 271 -55.00 20.01 20.78
C VAL A 271 -55.25 20.89 21.99
N PHE A 272 -54.33 21.82 22.28
CA PHE A 272 -54.47 22.79 23.36
C PHE A 272 -55.71 23.69 23.19
N ASN A 273 -55.93 24.22 21.98
CA ASN A 273 -57.07 25.08 21.69
C ASN A 273 -58.42 24.33 21.82
N THR A 274 -58.47 23.07 21.41
CA THR A 274 -59.67 22.22 21.55
C THR A 274 -60.00 21.92 23.01
N ALA A 275 -58.97 21.63 23.82
CA ALA A 275 -59.12 21.39 25.25
C ALA A 275 -59.63 22.62 26.01
N ILE A 276 -59.14 23.82 25.67
CA ILE A 276 -59.62 25.09 26.26
C ILE A 276 -61.10 25.30 26.00
N ILE A 277 -61.53 25.12 24.74
CA ILE A 277 -62.93 25.29 24.35
C ILE A 277 -63.81 24.33 25.15
N HIS A 278 -63.38 23.07 25.31
CA HIS A 278 -64.13 22.07 26.06
C HIS A 278 -64.23 22.42 27.56
N GLU A 279 -63.11 22.74 28.20
CA GLU A 279 -63.04 23.10 29.63
C GLU A 279 -63.78 24.40 29.98
N LEU A 280 -63.86 25.36 29.06
CA LEU A 280 -64.65 26.59 29.26
C LEU A 280 -66.13 26.41 28.92
N SER A 281 -66.47 25.57 27.95
CA SER A 281 -67.87 25.35 27.55
C SER A 281 -68.69 24.68 28.65
N GLN A 282 -68.09 23.77 29.43
CA GLN A 282 -68.76 23.03 30.50
C GLN A 282 -69.31 23.93 31.64
N PRO A 283 -68.53 24.83 32.25
CA PRO A 283 -69.07 25.76 33.25
C PRO A 283 -70.02 26.79 32.66
N ILE A 284 -69.80 27.24 31.41
CA ILE A 284 -70.73 28.18 30.73
C ILE A 284 -72.10 27.53 30.54
N GLN A 285 -72.15 26.28 30.05
CA GLN A 285 -73.41 25.55 29.89
C GLN A 285 -74.09 25.33 31.23
N SER A 286 -73.33 24.95 32.26
CA SER A 286 -73.85 24.77 33.62
C SER A 286 -74.40 26.09 34.21
N LEU A 287 -73.73 27.22 33.94
CA LEU A 287 -74.19 28.55 34.33
C LEU A 287 -75.49 28.92 33.61
N SER A 288 -75.58 28.62 32.30
CA SER A 288 -76.80 28.81 31.52
C SER A 288 -77.98 28.04 32.12
N LEU A 289 -77.75 26.77 32.52
CA LEU A 289 -78.76 25.95 33.18
C LEU A 289 -79.15 26.50 34.56
N CYS A 290 -78.20 27.00 35.35
CA CYS A 290 -78.50 27.68 36.61
C CYS A 290 -79.36 28.94 36.39
N LEU A 291 -79.08 29.73 35.34
CA LEU A 291 -79.86 30.91 35.00
C LEU A 291 -81.27 30.58 34.48
N GLU A 292 -81.40 29.52 33.68
CA GLU A 292 -82.71 29.02 33.25
C GLU A 292 -83.52 28.48 34.43
N GLY A 293 -82.89 27.68 35.30
CA GLY A 293 -83.50 27.19 36.54
C GLY A 293 -83.89 28.32 37.48
N LEU A 294 -83.05 29.36 37.60
CA LEU A 294 -83.36 30.57 38.35
C LEU A 294 -84.61 31.25 37.83
N LYS A 295 -84.71 31.44 36.50
CA LYS A 295 -85.87 32.06 35.86
C LYS A 295 -87.15 31.27 36.14
N ILE A 296 -87.10 29.95 35.98
CA ILE A 296 -88.24 29.05 36.26
C ILE A 296 -88.66 29.14 37.73
N ASN A 297 -87.70 29.12 38.66
CA ASN A 297 -87.99 29.15 40.10
C ASN A 297 -88.56 30.50 40.55
N ILE A 298 -88.12 31.62 39.95
CA ILE A 298 -88.71 32.95 40.16
C ILE A 298 -90.15 33.00 39.65
N ASP A 299 -90.41 32.51 38.43
CA ASP A 299 -91.75 32.50 37.82
C ASP A 299 -92.74 31.64 38.65
N GLN A 300 -92.25 30.60 39.33
CA GLN A 300 -93.04 29.73 40.21
C GLN A 300 -93.11 30.20 41.67
N ASN A 301 -92.60 31.40 42.00
CA ASN A 301 -92.54 31.97 43.35
C ASN A 301 -91.74 31.12 44.38
N GLN A 302 -90.85 30.24 43.90
CA GLN A 302 -89.97 29.39 44.71
C GLN A 302 -88.65 30.12 45.01
N TRP A 303 -88.72 31.12 45.89
CA TRP A 303 -87.61 32.03 46.19
C TRP A 303 -86.39 31.36 46.85
N LEU A 304 -86.59 30.25 47.57
CA LEU A 304 -85.51 29.51 48.23
C LEU A 304 -84.64 28.77 47.20
N GLU A 305 -85.27 28.07 46.27
CA GLU A 305 -84.62 27.37 45.16
C GLU A 305 -84.01 28.35 44.15
N ALA A 306 -84.62 29.52 43.94
CA ALA A 306 -84.04 30.60 43.16
C ALA A 306 -82.72 31.10 43.77
N ASN A 307 -82.67 31.35 45.08
CA ASN A 307 -81.45 31.81 45.74
C ASN A 307 -80.34 30.76 45.68
N THR A 308 -80.69 29.47 45.78
CA THR A 308 -79.75 28.36 45.63
C THR A 308 -79.16 28.30 44.21
N GLN A 309 -79.93 28.61 43.17
CA GLN A 309 -79.43 28.70 41.79
C GLN A 309 -78.50 29.90 41.57
N ILE A 310 -78.74 31.02 42.26
CA ILE A 310 -77.82 32.18 42.26
C ILE A 310 -76.48 31.80 42.89
N ASP A 311 -76.49 31.14 44.06
CA ASP A 311 -75.26 30.72 44.73
C ASP A 311 -74.48 29.69 43.90
N ASN A 312 -75.16 28.72 43.29
CA ASN A 312 -74.54 27.77 42.37
C ASN A 312 -73.94 28.46 41.14
N GLY A 313 -74.65 29.43 40.57
CA GLY A 313 -74.15 30.24 39.46
C GLY A 313 -72.92 31.09 39.84
N HIS A 314 -72.91 31.65 41.05
CA HIS A 314 -71.77 32.40 41.57
C HIS A 314 -70.53 31.50 41.77
N GLN A 315 -70.71 30.30 42.34
CA GLN A 315 -69.64 29.31 42.48
C GLN A 315 -69.08 28.85 41.13
N LEU A 316 -69.95 28.61 40.14
CA LEU A 316 -69.54 28.26 38.77
C LEU A 316 -68.75 29.39 38.11
N THR A 317 -69.14 30.65 38.34
CA THR A 317 -68.44 31.83 37.81
C THR A 317 -67.06 31.99 38.46
N GLN A 318 -66.93 31.76 39.77
CA GLN A 318 -65.64 31.76 40.46
C GLN A 318 -64.72 30.65 39.95
N LYS A 319 -65.26 29.44 39.76
CA LYS A 319 -64.52 28.31 39.19
C LYS A 319 -64.05 28.61 37.76
N MET A 320 -64.91 29.19 36.94
CA MET A 320 -64.57 29.64 35.58
C MET A 320 -63.47 30.71 35.60
N GLY A 321 -63.51 31.65 36.54
CA GLY A 321 -62.46 32.64 36.77
C GLY A 321 -61.11 32.02 37.14
N ALA A 322 -61.11 31.01 38.00
CA ALA A 322 -59.90 30.26 38.35
C ALA A 322 -59.32 29.46 37.17
N THR A 323 -60.18 28.84 36.35
CA THR A 323 -59.77 28.14 35.12
C THR A 323 -59.17 29.13 34.11
N LEU A 324 -59.79 30.30 33.91
CA LEU A 324 -59.27 31.37 33.05
C LEU A 324 -57.93 31.92 33.54
N HIS A 325 -57.76 32.07 34.86
CA HIS A 325 -56.50 32.52 35.44
C HIS A 325 -55.37 31.49 35.23
N SER A 326 -55.67 30.20 35.43
CA SER A 326 -54.73 29.10 35.19
C SER A 326 -54.32 29.03 33.72
N LEU A 327 -55.28 29.17 32.79
CA LEU A 327 -55.04 29.25 31.35
C LEU A 327 -54.17 30.45 30.97
N ARG A 328 -54.44 31.62 31.56
CA ARG A 328 -53.64 32.82 31.32
C ARG A 328 -52.20 32.65 31.78
N SER A 329 -51.97 31.97 32.91
CA SER A 329 -50.61 31.67 33.40
C SER A 329 -49.84 30.76 32.45
N LEU A 330 -50.50 29.73 31.89
CA LEU A 330 -49.90 28.80 30.93
C LEU A 330 -49.57 29.46 29.58
N ILE A 331 -50.35 30.44 29.16
CA ILE A 331 -50.14 31.18 27.90
C ILE A 331 -49.08 32.29 28.07
N GLN A 332 -48.97 32.89 29.26
CA GLN A 332 -48.00 33.96 29.53
C GLN A 332 -46.56 33.48 29.72
N THR A 333 -46.32 32.18 29.98
CA THR A 333 -44.98 31.60 30.06
C THR A 333 -44.38 31.37 28.67
N ASN A 334 -44.01 32.47 28.00
CA ASN A 334 -43.18 32.45 26.78
C ASN A 334 -41.73 32.92 27.02
N LYS A 335 -41.29 32.99 28.28
CA LYS A 335 -39.88 33.09 28.64
C LYS A 335 -39.57 32.14 29.79
N PRO A 336 -38.80 31.07 29.58
CA PRO A 336 -38.25 30.30 30.69
C PRO A 336 -37.14 31.14 31.32
N ASP A 337 -37.42 31.78 32.45
CA ASP A 337 -36.35 32.19 33.36
C ASP A 337 -35.79 30.92 34.00
N LEU A 338 -34.58 30.56 33.61
CA LEU A 338 -33.85 29.42 34.14
C LEU A 338 -33.41 29.74 35.58
N GLU A 339 -34.23 29.37 36.55
CA GLU A 339 -33.86 29.39 37.96
C GLU A 339 -33.41 28.01 38.44
N SER A 340 -32.41 27.98 39.34
CA SER A 340 -31.95 26.76 40.00
C SER A 340 -33.04 26.23 40.93
N LEU A 341 -33.72 25.16 40.51
CA LEU A 341 -34.81 24.55 41.27
C LEU A 341 -34.29 23.45 42.22
N GLN A 342 -34.48 23.61 43.53
CA GLN A 342 -34.27 22.53 44.49
C GLN A 342 -35.41 21.52 44.41
N MET A 343 -35.17 20.43 43.69
CA MET A 343 -36.20 19.46 43.32
C MET A 343 -36.94 18.84 44.52
N SER A 344 -36.25 18.65 45.65
CA SER A 344 -36.81 18.10 46.88
C SER A 344 -37.90 19.00 47.50
N LYS A 345 -37.74 20.32 47.42
CA LYS A 345 -38.68 21.29 48.01
C LYS A 345 -39.96 21.41 47.18
N THR A 346 -39.82 21.43 45.85
CA THR A 346 -40.96 21.50 44.92
C THR A 346 -41.77 20.21 44.92
N LEU A 347 -41.10 19.04 44.95
CA LEU A 347 -41.81 17.77 45.12
C LEU A 347 -42.54 17.68 46.46
N GLY A 348 -41.93 18.18 47.55
CA GLY A 348 -42.53 18.21 48.87
C GLY A 348 -43.87 18.97 48.92
N GLN A 349 -44.04 20.00 48.09
CA GLN A 349 -45.28 20.76 47.96
C GLN A 349 -46.35 20.05 47.13
N LEU A 350 -45.95 19.17 46.20
CA LEU A 350 -46.85 18.42 45.32
C LEU A 350 -47.35 17.11 45.97
N ILE A 351 -46.55 16.50 46.85
CA ILE A 351 -46.89 15.25 47.55
C ILE A 351 -48.26 15.27 48.25
N PRO A 352 -48.66 16.33 49.00
CA PRO A 352 -49.96 16.37 49.68
C PRO A 352 -51.13 16.37 48.69
N ILE A 353 -50.96 17.06 47.56
CA ILE A 353 -51.98 17.16 46.51
C ILE A 353 -52.18 15.80 45.85
N VAL A 354 -51.08 15.15 45.46
CA VAL A 354 -51.10 13.80 44.88
C VAL A 354 -51.65 12.78 45.87
N GLN A 355 -51.26 12.85 47.15
CA GLN A 355 -51.80 11.96 48.18
C GLN A 355 -53.31 12.13 48.39
N SER A 356 -53.83 13.36 48.25
CA SER A 356 -55.26 13.63 48.38
C SER A 356 -56.07 13.01 47.23
N GLU A 357 -55.59 13.10 45.99
CA GLU A 357 -56.24 12.46 44.84
C GLU A 357 -56.00 10.94 44.77
N CYS A 358 -54.83 10.47 45.22
CA CYS A 358 -54.57 9.03 45.38
C CYS A 358 -55.54 8.40 46.39
N LYS A 359 -55.82 9.07 47.53
CA LYS A 359 -56.85 8.62 48.48
C LYS A 359 -58.25 8.63 47.90
N ARG A 360 -58.56 9.60 47.04
CA ARG A 360 -59.89 9.76 46.44
C ARG A 360 -60.19 8.71 45.37
N ASN A 361 -59.15 8.15 44.74
CA ASN A 361 -59.26 7.13 43.70
C ASN A 361 -58.79 5.73 44.16
N ASP A 362 -58.60 5.51 45.47
CA ASP A 362 -58.13 4.24 46.08
C ASP A 362 -56.78 3.73 45.55
N ILE A 363 -55.87 4.65 45.20
CA ILE A 363 -54.52 4.35 44.73
C ILE A 363 -53.52 4.54 45.87
N VAL A 364 -52.68 3.55 46.16
CA VAL A 364 -51.62 3.66 47.17
C VAL A 364 -50.34 4.22 46.53
N PRO A 365 -49.89 5.45 46.86
CA PRO A 365 -48.67 5.99 46.29
C PRO A 365 -47.46 5.26 46.86
N THR A 366 -46.73 4.53 46.01
CA THR A 366 -45.45 3.91 46.37
C THR A 366 -44.35 4.98 46.38
N LYS A 367 -43.51 4.92 47.42
CA LYS A 367 -42.49 5.93 47.77
C LYS A 367 -41.53 6.20 46.60
N PHE A 368 -41.55 7.39 46.02
CA PHE A 368 -40.54 7.84 45.04
C PHE A 368 -39.20 8.02 45.76
N CYS A 369 -38.23 7.15 45.46
CA CYS A 369 -36.88 7.22 46.00
C CYS A 369 -35.95 7.77 44.92
N TRP A 370 -35.60 9.06 45.02
CA TRP A 370 -34.58 9.66 44.15
C TRP A 370 -33.24 9.73 44.89
N ARG A 371 -32.21 9.14 44.30
CA ARG A 371 -30.84 9.16 44.78
C ARG A 371 -30.19 10.43 44.25
N GLU A 372 -29.97 11.43 45.11
CA GLU A 372 -29.16 12.60 44.75
C GLU A 372 -27.70 12.16 44.56
N SER A 373 -27.19 12.18 43.33
CA SER A 373 -25.76 12.10 43.05
C SER A 373 -25.19 13.52 43.09
N SER A 374 -24.47 13.81 44.17
CA SER A 374 -23.57 14.96 44.30
C SER A 374 -22.44 14.93 43.27
#